data_AF-A0A356FF72-F1
#
_entry.id   AF-A0A356FF72-F1
#
_cell.length_a   1.000
_cell.length_b   1.000
_cell.length_c   1.000
_cell.angle_alpha   90.00
_cell.angle_beta   90.00
_cell.angle_gamma   90.00
#
_symmetry.space_group_name_H-M   'P 1'
#
loop_
_entity.id
_entity.type
_entity.pdbx_description
1 polymer ?
#
loop_
_entity_poly.entity_id
_entity_poly.type
_entity_poly.pdbx_seq_one_letter_code
_entity_poly.pdbx_strand_id
1 'polypeptide(L)'
;MKSEFVDWNEVRVSVIRDIQIGLRNSYDSLELAVFIKNFLEFIHGELREISLEYLREENLSDTKQFLKQIKGIKPATIEMVLMHVKERPVLPLTLEMEKLLVKLSLAKKTETRDRKGKRLYDLVGPEKVIPLHHYLLYHTNVYEKMTEPEELPADLSLSRSRTSPAKKSKTSAKKKTSR
;
A
#
# COMPACT_ATOMS: atom_id res chain seq x y z
N MET A 1 23.30 -3.54 -4.06
CA MET A 1 22.94 -4.74 -3.26
C MET A 1 23.26 -6.08 -3.94
N LYS A 2 22.53 -6.58 -4.95
CA LYS A 2 22.81 -7.92 -5.56
C LYS A 2 24.20 -8.08 -6.20
N SER A 3 24.84 -6.98 -6.58
CA SER A 3 26.21 -6.95 -7.09
C SER A 3 27.27 -6.80 -5.99
N GLU A 4 26.84 -6.55 -4.74
CA GLU A 4 27.71 -6.24 -3.60
C GLU A 4 27.79 -7.40 -2.60
N PHE A 5 26.88 -8.37 -2.70
CA PHE A 5 26.84 -9.59 -1.88
C PHE A 5 26.73 -10.81 -2.79
N VAL A 6 27.40 -11.89 -2.42
CA VAL A 6 27.43 -13.18 -3.11
C VAL A 6 26.06 -13.86 -3.04
N ASP A 7 25.46 -13.89 -1.85
CA ASP A 7 24.15 -14.49 -1.61
C ASP A 7 23.38 -13.78 -0.48
N TRP A 8 22.15 -14.23 -0.23
CA TRP A 8 21.30 -13.67 0.83
C TRP A 8 21.74 -14.07 2.24
N ASN A 9 22.51 -15.15 2.37
CA ASN A 9 23.04 -15.56 3.66
C ASN A 9 24.16 -14.63 4.13
N GLU A 10 24.99 -14.13 3.20
CA GLU A 10 25.97 -13.08 3.45
C GLU A 10 25.26 -11.83 3.98
N VAL A 11 24.22 -11.34 3.29
CA VAL A 11 23.42 -10.18 3.74
C VAL A 11 22.91 -10.34 5.17
N ARG A 12 22.46 -11.56 5.54
CA ARG A 12 21.95 -11.87 6.89
C ARG A 12 23.03 -11.72 7.96
N VAL A 13 24.25 -12.18 7.70
CA VAL A 13 25.35 -12.16 8.67
C VAL A 13 26.14 -10.85 8.66
N SER A 14 26.02 -10.02 7.62
CA SER A 14 26.63 -8.70 7.54
C SER A 14 26.11 -7.73 8.61
N VAL A 15 26.91 -6.70 8.91
CA VAL A 15 26.47 -5.61 9.77
C VAL A 15 25.48 -4.70 9.03
N ILE A 16 24.56 -4.06 9.77
CA ILE A 16 23.51 -3.19 9.20
C ILE A 16 24.10 -2.10 8.31
N ARG A 17 25.30 -1.60 8.65
CA ARG A 17 25.99 -0.56 7.89
C ARG A 17 26.32 -1.00 6.45
N ASP A 18 26.74 -2.23 6.25
CA ASP A 18 27.11 -2.74 4.92
C ASP A 18 25.86 -2.93 4.06
N ILE A 19 24.79 -3.45 4.65
CA ILE A 19 23.48 -3.56 4.00
C ILE A 19 22.99 -2.16 3.58
N GLN A 20 23.13 -1.16 4.46
CA GLN A 20 22.76 0.22 4.18
C GLN A 20 23.56 0.82 3.00
N ILE A 21 24.86 0.55 2.90
CA ILE A 21 25.70 1.00 1.77
C ILE A 21 25.17 0.44 0.44
N GLY A 22 24.73 -0.82 0.44
CA GLY A 22 24.09 -1.45 -0.72
C GLY A 22 22.71 -0.90 -1.08
N LEU A 23 22.12 -0.10 -0.19
CA LEU A 23 20.83 0.58 -0.32
C LEU A 23 20.97 2.11 -0.41
N ARG A 24 22.18 2.63 -0.66
CA ARG A 24 22.48 4.08 -0.65
C ARG A 24 21.58 4.97 -1.52
N ASN A 25 20.92 4.39 -2.53
CA ASN A 25 20.00 5.11 -3.42
C ASN A 25 18.58 5.23 -2.85
N SER A 26 18.28 4.61 -1.70
CA SER A 26 16.99 4.69 -1.02
C SER A 26 17.03 5.75 0.07
N TYR A 27 16.00 6.60 0.14
CA TYR A 27 15.89 7.66 1.16
C TYR A 27 15.72 7.09 2.58
N ASP A 28 15.17 5.87 2.72
CA ASP A 28 14.93 5.14 3.96
C ASP A 28 15.93 3.99 4.17
N SER A 29 17.15 4.11 3.62
CA SER A 29 18.17 3.05 3.59
C SER A 29 18.45 2.38 4.94
N LEU A 30 18.46 3.13 6.06
CA LEU A 30 18.69 2.56 7.40
C LEU A 30 17.52 1.68 7.86
N GLU A 31 16.29 2.19 7.76
CA GLU A 31 15.08 1.44 8.13
C GLU A 31 14.96 0.18 7.29
N LEU A 32 15.22 0.30 5.98
CA LEU A 32 15.19 -0.81 5.05
C LEU A 32 16.29 -1.84 5.33
N ALA A 33 17.50 -1.41 5.70
CA ALA A 33 18.59 -2.32 6.08
C ALA A 33 18.25 -3.13 7.33
N VAL A 34 17.69 -2.48 8.37
CA VAL A 34 17.22 -3.16 9.59
C VAL A 34 16.10 -4.15 9.27
N PHE A 35 15.12 -3.74 8.45
CA PHE A 35 14.03 -4.61 8.03
C PHE A 35 14.54 -5.85 7.28
N ILE A 36 15.42 -5.67 6.28
CA ILE A 36 15.97 -6.77 5.48
C ILE A 36 16.73 -7.75 6.38
N LYS A 37 17.57 -7.25 7.28
CA LYS A 37 18.30 -8.12 8.22
C LYS A 37 17.36 -8.96 9.08
N ASN A 38 16.39 -8.31 9.73
CA ASN A 38 15.40 -8.99 10.57
C ASN A 38 14.55 -9.99 9.77
N PHE A 39 14.20 -9.64 8.53
CA PHE A 39 13.48 -10.51 7.62
C PHE A 39 14.28 -11.78 7.29
N LEU A 40 15.55 -11.65 6.92
CA LEU A 40 16.41 -12.80 6.61
C LEU A 40 16.68 -13.66 7.85
N GLU A 41 16.83 -13.05 9.02
CA GLU A 41 16.94 -13.77 10.29
C GLU A 41 15.66 -14.56 10.62
N PHE A 42 14.48 -13.97 10.41
CA PHE A 42 13.19 -14.64 10.57
C PHE A 42 13.06 -15.84 9.61
N ILE A 43 13.31 -15.63 8.31
CA ILE A 43 13.21 -16.70 7.31
C ILE A 43 14.15 -17.86 7.64
N HIS A 44 15.40 -17.57 7.99
CA HIS A 44 16.35 -18.60 8.40
C HIS A 44 15.91 -19.34 9.68
N GLY A 45 15.32 -18.62 10.64
CA GLY A 45 14.83 -19.19 11.89
C GLY A 45 13.68 -20.17 11.68
N GLU A 46 12.71 -19.79 10.86
CA GLU A 46 11.52 -20.60 10.59
C GLU A 46 11.78 -21.76 9.62
N LEU A 47 12.53 -21.52 8.54
CA LEU A 47 12.64 -22.48 7.43
C LEU A 47 13.98 -23.24 7.41
N ARG A 48 14.97 -22.81 8.21
CA ARG A 48 16.36 -23.34 8.17
C ARG A 48 17.06 -23.16 6.82
N GLU A 49 16.52 -22.30 5.96
CA GLU A 49 17.08 -21.92 4.66
C GLU A 49 16.78 -20.44 4.37
N ILE A 50 17.44 -19.86 3.37
CA ILE A 50 17.16 -18.48 2.90
C ILE A 50 16.42 -18.55 1.57
N SER A 51 15.21 -19.11 1.62
CA SER A 51 14.33 -19.27 0.46
C SER A 51 12.88 -19.02 0.86
N LEU A 52 12.08 -18.57 -0.10
CA LEU A 52 10.62 -18.47 0.03
C LEU A 52 9.90 -19.39 -0.98
N GLU A 53 10.62 -20.31 -1.61
CA GLU A 53 10.06 -21.15 -2.68
C GLU A 53 8.93 -22.06 -2.17
N TYR A 54 9.00 -22.49 -0.91
CA TYR A 54 7.94 -23.26 -0.24
C TYR A 54 6.57 -22.55 -0.30
N LEU A 55 6.57 -21.21 -0.37
CA LEU A 55 5.34 -20.44 -0.49
C LEU A 55 4.58 -20.78 -1.76
N ARG A 56 5.19 -21.37 -2.80
CA ARG A 56 4.46 -21.80 -4.01
C ARG A 56 3.53 -22.98 -3.76
N GLU A 57 3.91 -23.88 -2.87
CA GLU A 57 3.18 -25.12 -2.56
C GLU A 57 2.06 -24.89 -1.54
N GLU A 58 2.23 -23.90 -0.65
CA GLU A 58 1.25 -23.56 0.37
C GLU A 58 -0.09 -23.05 -0.18
N ASN A 59 -1.17 -23.11 0.60
CA ASN A 59 -2.41 -22.46 0.18
C ASN A 59 -2.35 -20.93 0.40
N LEU A 60 -3.28 -20.19 -0.21
CA LEU A 60 -3.33 -18.73 -0.13
C LEU A 60 -3.46 -18.20 1.31
N SER A 61 -4.26 -18.90 2.14
CA SER A 61 -4.50 -18.49 3.53
C SER A 61 -3.22 -18.62 4.35
N ASP A 62 -2.57 -19.78 4.25
CA ASP A 62 -1.37 -20.10 5.03
C ASP A 62 -0.18 -19.25 4.59
N THR A 63 -0.03 -19.03 3.27
CA THR A 63 0.95 -18.07 2.73
C THR A 63 0.73 -16.67 3.32
N LYS A 64 -0.51 -16.19 3.33
CA LYS A 64 -0.84 -14.86 3.88
C LYS A 64 -0.61 -14.80 5.40
N GLN A 65 -0.88 -15.88 6.12
CA GLN A 65 -0.66 -15.96 7.57
C GLN A 65 0.82 -15.96 7.91
N PHE A 66 1.64 -16.74 7.19
CA PHE A 66 3.09 -16.73 7.34
C PHE A 66 3.67 -15.34 7.08
N LEU A 67 3.31 -14.72 5.95
CA LEU A 67 3.82 -13.39 5.62
C LEU A 67 3.47 -12.35 6.70
N LYS A 68 2.31 -12.46 7.37
CA LYS A 68 1.92 -11.56 8.47
C LYS A 68 2.77 -11.71 9.73
N GLN A 69 3.48 -12.82 9.92
CA GLN A 69 4.38 -13.03 11.05
C GLN A 69 5.67 -12.20 10.92
N ILE A 70 6.02 -11.78 9.70
CA ILE A 70 7.21 -10.96 9.43
C ILE A 70 7.02 -9.57 10.05
N LYS A 71 7.77 -9.27 11.10
CA LYS A 71 7.72 -7.98 11.78
C LYS A 71 8.08 -6.84 10.82
N GLY A 72 7.21 -5.83 10.74
CA GLY A 72 7.43 -4.62 9.93
C GLY A 72 7.04 -4.75 8.46
N ILE A 73 6.57 -5.93 8.01
CA ILE A 73 6.07 -6.08 6.64
C ILE A 73 4.80 -5.24 6.45
N LYS A 74 4.73 -4.51 5.34
CA LYS A 74 3.56 -3.68 5.01
C LYS A 74 2.47 -4.56 4.38
N PRO A 75 1.17 -4.33 4.66
CA PRO A 75 0.08 -5.09 4.03
C PRO A 75 0.13 -5.09 2.51
N ALA A 76 0.52 -3.97 1.88
CA ALA A 76 0.70 -3.90 0.42
C ALA A 76 1.84 -4.80 -0.07
N THR A 77 2.91 -4.97 0.71
CA THR A 77 4.00 -5.91 0.39
C THR A 77 3.52 -7.35 0.45
N ILE A 78 2.69 -7.71 1.44
CA ILE A 78 2.06 -9.04 1.48
C ILE A 78 1.24 -9.27 0.21
N GLU A 79 0.37 -8.33 -0.15
CA GLU A 79 -0.46 -8.46 -1.35
C GLU A 79 0.37 -8.51 -2.64
N MET A 80 1.50 -7.80 -2.71
CA MET A 80 2.45 -7.88 -3.82
C MET A 80 3.04 -9.30 -3.95
N VAL A 81 3.45 -9.90 -2.83
CA VAL A 81 3.96 -11.28 -2.82
C VAL A 81 2.85 -12.26 -3.23
N LEU A 82 1.63 -12.11 -2.71
CA LEU A 82 0.50 -12.96 -3.10
C LEU A 82 0.15 -12.82 -4.58
N MET A 83 0.20 -11.62 -5.14
CA MET A 83 -0.01 -11.41 -6.57
C MET A 83 1.06 -12.11 -7.40
N HIS A 84 2.32 -12.09 -6.96
CA HIS A 84 3.43 -12.71 -7.69
C HIS A 84 3.50 -14.24 -7.55
N VAL A 85 3.31 -14.75 -6.33
CA VAL A 85 3.51 -16.18 -6.00
C VAL A 85 2.22 -16.98 -6.17
N LYS A 86 1.06 -16.37 -5.93
CA LYS A 86 -0.26 -17.00 -5.97
C LYS A 86 -1.15 -16.52 -7.10
N GLU A 87 -0.59 -15.76 -8.04
CA GLU A 87 -1.31 -15.19 -9.19
C GLU A 87 -2.58 -14.44 -8.76
N ARG A 88 -2.56 -13.87 -7.55
CA ARG A 88 -3.73 -13.20 -6.97
C ARG A 88 -3.99 -11.89 -7.74
N PRO A 89 -5.13 -11.76 -8.46
CA PRO A 89 -5.36 -10.62 -9.35
C PRO A 89 -5.87 -9.40 -8.57
N VAL A 90 -5.01 -8.80 -7.76
CA VAL A 90 -5.34 -7.66 -6.89
C VAL A 90 -4.22 -6.65 -6.94
N LEU A 91 -4.53 -5.39 -7.30
CA LEU A 91 -3.59 -4.28 -7.18
C LEU A 91 -3.26 -4.07 -5.69
N PRO A 92 -1.99 -4.20 -5.26
CA PRO A 92 -1.61 -3.92 -3.88
C PRO A 92 -1.77 -2.43 -3.58
N LEU A 93 -2.48 -2.11 -2.49
CA LEU A 93 -2.77 -0.73 -2.09
C LEU A 93 -2.23 -0.45 -0.69
N THR A 94 -1.51 0.67 -0.53
CA THR A 94 -1.27 1.26 0.79
C THR A 94 -2.50 2.05 1.26
N LEU A 95 -2.48 2.49 2.52
CA LEU A 95 -3.54 3.36 3.04
C LEU A 95 -3.57 4.71 2.30
N GLU A 96 -2.41 5.24 1.94
CA GLU A 96 -2.24 6.51 1.24
C GLU A 96 -2.74 6.40 -0.20
N MET A 97 -2.41 5.30 -0.90
CA MET A 97 -2.96 5.01 -2.23
C MET A 97 -4.48 4.91 -2.19
N GLU A 98 -5.03 4.24 -1.17
CA GLU A 98 -6.48 4.11 -1.00
C GLU A 98 -7.15 5.47 -0.79
N LYS A 99 -6.55 6.36 0.01
CA LYS A 99 -7.03 7.73 0.22
C LYS A 99 -7.00 8.54 -1.07
N LEU A 100 -5.90 8.46 -1.84
CA LEU A 100 -5.76 9.14 -3.13
C LEU A 100 -6.83 8.66 -4.13
N LEU A 101 -7.01 7.35 -4.27
CA LEU A 101 -8.02 6.78 -5.17
C LEU A 101 -9.45 7.21 -4.79
N VAL A 102 -9.75 7.30 -3.49
CA VAL A 102 -11.03 7.83 -3.02
C VAL A 102 -11.16 9.33 -3.30
N LYS A 103 -10.09 10.12 -3.10
CA LYS A 103 -10.05 11.56 -3.41
C LYS A 103 -10.32 11.83 -4.90
N LEU A 104 -9.76 10.99 -5.77
CA LEU A 104 -9.95 11.04 -7.23
C LEU A 104 -11.28 10.42 -7.71
N SER A 105 -12.15 10.00 -6.80
CA SER A 105 -13.40 9.27 -7.12
C SER A 105 -13.20 7.97 -7.91
N LEU A 106 -11.98 7.44 -7.96
CA LEU A 106 -11.63 6.17 -8.60
C LEU A 106 -11.91 4.97 -7.71
N ALA A 107 -12.21 5.16 -6.42
CA ALA A 107 -12.61 4.13 -5.47
C ALA A 107 -13.68 4.65 -4.50
N LYS A 108 -14.58 3.76 -4.04
CA LYS A 108 -15.62 4.13 -3.06
C LYS A 108 -15.13 3.93 -1.64
N LYS A 109 -15.39 4.88 -0.74
CA LYS A 109 -15.02 4.75 0.70
C LYS A 109 -15.63 3.52 1.37
N THR A 110 -16.79 3.06 0.91
CA THR A 110 -17.53 1.91 1.45
C THR A 110 -16.98 0.55 0.99
N GLU A 111 -16.14 0.52 -0.05
CA GLU A 111 -15.53 -0.72 -0.53
C GLU A 111 -14.36 -1.14 0.37
N THR A 112 -14.18 -2.44 0.56
CA THR A 112 -12.98 -2.99 1.19
C THR A 112 -11.76 -2.72 0.29
N ARG A 113 -10.56 -2.59 0.90
CA ARG A 113 -9.30 -2.43 0.15
C ARG A 113 -9.11 -3.51 -0.90
N ASP A 114 -9.46 -4.74 -0.54
CA ASP A 114 -9.37 -5.89 -1.42
C ASP A 114 -10.25 -5.74 -2.67
N ARG A 115 -11.50 -5.31 -2.47
CA ARG A 115 -12.45 -5.07 -3.56
C ARG A 115 -12.00 -3.91 -4.46
N LYS A 116 -11.41 -2.85 -3.88
CA LYS A 116 -10.82 -1.74 -4.64
C LYS A 116 -9.66 -2.23 -5.50
N GLY A 117 -8.73 -2.97 -4.90
CA GLY A 117 -7.56 -3.51 -5.58
C GLY A 117 -7.93 -4.47 -6.70
N LYS A 118 -8.89 -5.37 -6.47
CA LYS A 118 -9.41 -6.29 -7.50
C LYS A 118 -10.04 -5.54 -8.67
N ARG A 119 -10.94 -4.59 -8.41
CA ARG A 119 -11.58 -3.83 -9.49
C ARG A 119 -10.57 -3.02 -10.32
N LEU A 120 -9.56 -2.44 -9.67
CA LEU A 120 -8.52 -1.70 -10.37
C LEU A 120 -7.63 -2.64 -11.19
N TYR A 121 -7.30 -3.81 -10.66
CA TYR A 121 -6.62 -4.88 -11.41
C TYR A 121 -7.39 -5.26 -12.67
N ASP A 122 -8.69 -5.56 -12.53
CA ASP A 122 -9.56 -5.96 -13.63
C ASP A 122 -9.67 -4.87 -14.72
N LEU A 123 -9.57 -3.60 -14.33
CA LEU A 123 -9.62 -2.46 -15.25
C LEU A 123 -8.33 -2.25 -16.04
N VAL A 124 -7.16 -2.41 -15.41
CA VAL A 124 -5.87 -2.10 -16.03
C VAL A 124 -5.18 -3.31 -16.65
N GLY A 125 -5.51 -4.51 -16.17
CA GLY A 125 -4.91 -5.77 -16.58
C GLY A 125 -3.52 -6.04 -15.95
N PRO A 126 -3.04 -7.29 -16.07
CA PRO A 126 -1.79 -7.76 -15.45
C PRO A 126 -0.56 -6.98 -15.91
N GLU A 127 -0.50 -6.53 -17.17
CA GLU A 127 0.68 -5.83 -17.70
C GLU A 127 0.88 -4.44 -17.09
N LYS A 128 -0.21 -3.77 -16.70
CA LYS A 128 -0.18 -2.38 -16.22
C LYS A 128 -0.31 -2.27 -14.71
N VAL A 129 -0.62 -3.35 -14.00
CA VAL A 129 -0.84 -3.32 -12.55
C VAL A 129 0.40 -2.90 -11.77
N ILE A 130 1.58 -3.44 -12.11
CA ILE A 130 2.85 -3.12 -11.45
C ILE A 130 3.29 -1.68 -11.77
N PRO A 131 3.31 -1.24 -13.05
CA PRO A 131 3.55 0.16 -13.37
C PRO A 131 2.62 1.13 -12.61
N LEU A 132 1.32 0.81 -12.53
CA LEU A 132 0.36 1.63 -11.79
C LEU A 132 0.69 1.66 -10.29
N HIS A 133 1.01 0.52 -9.68
CA HIS A 133 1.41 0.47 -8.27
C HIS A 133 2.62 1.37 -8.00
N HIS A 134 3.66 1.31 -8.83
CA HIS A 134 4.84 2.18 -8.70
C HIS A 134 4.51 3.65 -8.88
N TYR A 135 3.68 4.01 -9.86
CA TYR A 135 3.21 5.38 -10.05
C TYR A 135 2.48 5.91 -8.83
N LEU A 136 1.52 5.14 -8.30
CA LEU A 136 0.78 5.50 -7.10
C LEU A 136 1.71 5.65 -5.89
N LEU A 137 2.69 4.74 -5.74
CA LEU A 137 3.65 4.76 -4.64
C LEU A 137 4.49 6.03 -4.67
N TYR A 138 5.00 6.39 -5.85
CA TYR A 138 5.74 7.62 -6.06
C TYR A 138 4.89 8.85 -5.75
N HIS A 139 3.67 8.91 -6.28
CA HIS A 139 2.78 10.05 -6.05
C HIS A 139 2.44 10.24 -4.56
N THR A 140 2.13 9.16 -3.83
CA THR A 140 1.74 9.26 -2.42
C THR A 140 2.91 9.45 -1.46
N ASN A 141 4.10 8.94 -1.79
CA ASN A 141 5.25 8.99 -0.87
C ASN A 141 6.23 10.12 -1.16
N VAL A 142 6.32 10.56 -2.41
CA VAL A 142 7.29 11.57 -2.85
C VAL A 142 6.55 12.85 -3.19
N TYR A 143 5.63 12.82 -4.16
CA TYR A 143 4.97 14.02 -4.66
C TYR A 143 4.14 14.72 -3.56
N GLU A 144 3.15 14.05 -2.96
CA GLU A 144 2.29 14.64 -1.93
C GLU A 144 3.02 15.09 -0.66
N LYS A 145 4.23 14.58 -0.41
CA LYS A 145 5.06 15.00 0.74
C LYS A 145 5.98 16.18 0.42
N MET A 146 6.29 16.40 -0.86
CA MET A 146 7.18 17.47 -1.32
C MET A 146 6.42 18.74 -1.71
N THR A 147 5.18 18.62 -2.18
CA THR A 147 4.30 19.76 -2.48
C THR A 147 3.42 20.10 -1.28
N GLU A 148 3.33 21.39 -0.92
CA GLU A 148 2.17 21.88 -0.15
C GLU A 148 0.88 21.44 -0.86
N PRO A 149 -0.23 21.14 -0.14
CA PRO A 149 -1.43 20.57 -0.75
C PRO A 149 -2.02 21.52 -1.78
N GLU A 150 -1.61 21.37 -3.03
CA GLU A 150 -2.15 22.07 -4.18
C GLU A 150 -3.55 21.50 -4.47
N GLU A 151 -4.53 22.38 -4.61
CA GLU A 151 -5.87 21.97 -5.01
C GLU A 151 -5.77 21.33 -6.40
N LEU A 152 -6.32 20.12 -6.55
CA LEU A 152 -6.32 19.40 -7.82
C LEU A 152 -6.85 20.31 -8.93
N PRO A 153 -6.18 20.38 -10.10
CA PRO A 153 -6.60 21.25 -11.19
C PRO A 153 -8.04 20.92 -11.61
N ALA A 154 -8.79 21.96 -12.00
CA ALA A 154 -10.24 21.91 -12.16
C ALA A 154 -10.72 20.87 -13.19
N ASP A 155 -9.85 20.46 -14.11
CA ASP A 155 -10.07 19.45 -15.16
C ASP A 155 -10.07 18.01 -14.62
N LEU A 156 -9.31 17.72 -13.56
CA LEU A 156 -9.37 16.47 -12.79
C LEU A 156 -10.39 16.54 -11.65
N SER A 157 -10.95 17.73 -11.38
CA SER A 157 -12.08 17.90 -10.47
C SER A 157 -13.37 17.41 -11.15
N LEU A 158 -13.59 16.08 -11.12
CA LEU A 158 -14.85 15.51 -11.57
C LEU A 158 -16.00 16.19 -10.82
N SER A 159 -16.87 16.85 -11.58
CA SER A 159 -17.96 17.70 -11.12
C SER A 159 -18.64 17.14 -9.88
N ARG A 160 -18.50 17.82 -8.73
CA ARG A 160 -19.31 17.52 -7.54
C ARG A 160 -20.75 17.94 -7.85
N SER A 161 -21.59 17.03 -8.33
CA SER A 161 -23.04 17.20 -8.20
C SER A 161 -23.40 16.97 -6.72
N ARG A 162 -23.19 18.00 -5.88
CA ARG A 162 -23.79 18.06 -4.55
C ARG A 162 -25.28 18.31 -4.75
N THR A 163 -26.08 17.27 -4.89
CA THR A 163 -27.51 17.38 -4.59
C THR A 163 -27.65 17.40 -3.07
N SER A 164 -27.65 18.60 -2.49
CA SER A 164 -28.04 18.78 -1.10
C SER A 164 -29.55 18.51 -0.95
N PRO A 165 -30.02 17.72 0.02
CA PRO A 165 -31.44 17.72 0.37
C PRO A 165 -31.77 19.05 1.04
N ALA A 166 -32.78 19.74 0.50
CA ALA A 166 -33.29 21.00 1.01
C ALA A 166 -33.76 20.87 2.48
N LYS A 167 -33.14 21.65 3.38
CA LYS A 167 -33.67 21.89 4.73
C LYS A 167 -34.98 22.68 4.61
N LYS A 168 -36.11 22.06 4.95
CA LYS A 168 -37.36 22.79 5.23
C LYS A 168 -37.14 23.68 6.47
N SER A 169 -37.11 24.98 6.24
CA SER A 169 -37.19 26.02 7.27
C SER A 169 -38.57 26.00 7.94
N LYS A 170 -38.62 25.82 9.26
CA LYS A 170 -39.78 26.18 10.07
C LYS A 170 -39.57 27.60 10.59
N THR A 171 -40.27 28.56 9.99
CA THR A 171 -40.33 29.95 10.44
C THR A 171 -41.55 30.13 11.35
N SER A 172 -41.27 30.53 12.59
CA SER A 172 -42.03 31.44 13.48
C SER A 172 -43.56 31.37 13.59
N ALA A 173 -44.06 31.31 14.84
CA ALA A 173 -44.96 32.33 15.36
C ALA A 173 -44.99 32.34 16.90
N LYS A 174 -44.66 33.49 17.48
CA LYS A 174 -44.68 33.84 18.89
C LYS A 174 -45.89 34.78 19.10
N LYS A 175 -46.81 34.49 20.02
CA LYS A 175 -47.79 35.44 20.60
C LYS A 175 -48.23 34.88 21.96
N LYS A 176 -47.65 35.32 23.08
CA LYS A 176 -48.02 36.46 23.96
C LYS A 176 -49.44 36.37 24.59
N THR A 177 -49.41 36.06 25.90
CA THR A 177 -50.07 36.70 27.06
C THR A 177 -51.57 36.63 27.37
N SER A 178 -51.80 36.42 28.69
CA SER A 178 -52.95 36.79 29.54
C SER A 178 -54.17 35.84 29.42
N ARG A 179 -54.69 35.26 30.50
CA ARG A 179 -55.10 35.87 31.78
C ARG A 179 -55.15 34.81 32.88
#